data_AF-R7AI27-F1
#
_entry.id   AF-R7AI27-F1
#
_cell.length_a   1.000
_cell.length_b   1.000
_cell.length_c   1.000
_cell.angle_alpha   90.00
_cell.angle_beta   90.00
_cell.angle_gamma   90.00
#
_symmetry.space_group_name_H-M   'P 1'
#
loop_
_entity.id
_entity.type
_entity.pdbx_description
1 polymer ?
#
loop_
_entity_poly.entity_id
_entity_poly.type
_entity_poly.pdbx_seq_one_letter_code
_entity_poly.pdbx_strand_id
1 'polypeptide(L)'
;MHTASEKSFYEIKEINQNGITFTNGEKIVFQSCIKQGSNGKTFIAERDLFAQPPYFLFFTAERPTKILFNKKGIFSKSENRKQFRELQRMIIEFGYSSYDLG
;
A
#
# COMPACT_ATOMS: atom_id res chain seq x y z
N MET A 1 5.87 -10.95 17.93
CA MET A 1 5.45 -9.99 16.88
C MET A 1 5.39 -10.76 15.57
N HIS A 2 4.21 -11.00 15.01
CA HIS A 2 4.12 -11.54 13.65
C HIS A 2 4.53 -10.42 12.68
N THR A 3 5.64 -10.62 11.98
CA THR A 3 6.15 -9.69 10.97
C THR A 3 5.15 -9.59 9.81
N ALA A 4 5.02 -8.40 9.22
CA ALA A 4 4.16 -8.21 8.04
C ALA A 4 4.63 -9.07 6.86
N SER A 5 3.71 -9.47 5.98
CA SER A 5 4.09 -10.04 4.69
C SER A 5 4.59 -8.93 3.79
N GLU A 6 5.82 -9.01 3.28
CA GLU A 6 6.38 -7.99 2.40
C GLU A 6 6.21 -8.38 0.93
N LYS A 7 5.82 -7.40 0.11
CA LYS A 7 5.64 -7.53 -1.33
C LYS A 7 6.19 -6.32 -2.07
N SER A 8 6.65 -6.50 -3.30
CA SER A 8 7.06 -5.37 -4.13
C SER A 8 5.87 -4.75 -4.85
N PHE A 9 5.85 -3.42 -4.97
CA PHE A 9 4.91 -2.73 -5.86
C PHE A 9 5.03 -3.21 -7.31
N TYR A 10 6.22 -3.63 -7.74
CA TYR A 10 6.49 -4.05 -9.11
C TYR A 10 6.02 -5.48 -9.42
N GLU A 11 5.48 -6.19 -8.43
CA GLU A 11 4.84 -7.50 -8.57
C GLU A 11 3.31 -7.37 -8.68
N ILE A 12 2.78 -6.14 -8.70
CA ILE A 12 1.36 -5.89 -8.88
C ILE A 12 0.98 -6.10 -10.35
N LYS A 13 -0.03 -6.93 -10.57
CA LYS A 13 -0.63 -7.16 -11.89
C LYS A 13 -1.74 -6.15 -12.18
N GLU A 14 -2.57 -5.85 -11.19
CA GLU A 14 -3.75 -4.99 -11.36
C GLU A 14 -4.08 -4.25 -10.06
N ILE A 15 -4.56 -3.01 -10.19
CA ILE A 15 -5.12 -2.20 -9.11
C ILE A 15 -6.47 -1.68 -9.59
N ASN A 16 -7.53 -1.90 -8.80
CA ASN A 16 -8.86 -1.39 -9.07
C ASN A 16 -9.60 -1.07 -7.75
N GLN A 17 -10.87 -0.65 -7.85
CA GLN A 17 -11.67 -0.26 -6.69
C GLN A 17 -11.85 -1.34 -5.61
N ASN A 18 -11.71 -2.62 -5.97
CA ASN A 18 -11.83 -3.72 -5.02
C ASN A 18 -10.52 -3.97 -4.27
N GLY A 19 -9.37 -3.60 -4.85
CA GLY A 19 -8.08 -3.87 -4.25
C GLY A 19 -6.93 -4.03 -5.24
N ILE A 20 -5.93 -4.81 -4.82
CA ILE A 20 -4.69 -5.09 -5.54
C ILE A 20 -4.59 -6.58 -5.81
N THR A 21 -4.27 -6.94 -7.06
CA THR A 21 -3.95 -8.33 -7.45
C THR A 21 -2.48 -8.42 -7.86
N PHE A 22 -1.74 -9.36 -7.26
CA PHE A 22 -0.33 -9.63 -7.57
C PHE A 22 -0.19 -10.61 -8.74
N THR A 23 0.97 -10.63 -9.37
CA THR A 23 1.29 -11.55 -10.48
C THR A 23 1.18 -13.03 -10.09
N ASN A 24 1.42 -13.36 -8.82
CA ASN A 24 1.28 -14.71 -8.28
C ASN A 24 -0.17 -15.08 -7.89
N GLY A 25 -1.14 -14.20 -8.13
CA GLY A 25 -2.55 -14.42 -7.86
C GLY A 25 -3.03 -14.04 -6.46
N GLU A 26 -2.13 -13.70 -5.53
CA GLU A 26 -2.50 -13.16 -4.22
C GLU A 26 -3.21 -11.81 -4.35
N LYS A 27 -4.02 -11.46 -3.34
CA LYS A 27 -4.85 -10.25 -3.37
C LYS A 27 -4.84 -9.50 -2.04
N ILE A 28 -4.90 -8.18 -2.12
CA ILE A 28 -5.33 -7.31 -1.03
C ILE A 28 -6.71 -6.80 -1.39
N VAL A 29 -7.71 -7.07 -0.55
CA VAL A 29 -9.09 -6.58 -0.73
C VAL A 29 -9.27 -5.34 0.13
N PHE A 30 -9.45 -4.16 -0.46
CA PHE A 30 -9.46 -2.89 0.29
C PHE A 30 -10.55 -2.84 1.38
N GLN A 31 -11.76 -3.32 1.06
CA GLN A 31 -12.85 -3.41 2.02
C GLN A 31 -12.48 -4.23 3.27
N SER A 32 -11.72 -5.31 3.09
CA SER A 32 -11.28 -6.17 4.20
C SER A 32 -10.20 -5.52 5.08
N CYS A 33 -9.56 -4.46 4.58
CA CYS A 33 -8.52 -3.73 5.29
C CYS A 33 -9.05 -2.55 6.09
N ILE A 34 -10.36 -2.26 6.05
CA ILE A 34 -10.93 -1.11 6.76
C ILE A 34 -10.69 -1.25 8.26
N LYS A 35 -9.98 -0.28 8.83
CA LYS A 35 -9.76 -0.12 10.25
C LYS A 35 -10.24 1.26 10.69
N GLN A 36 -10.95 1.31 11.81
CA GLN A 36 -11.34 2.59 12.41
C GLN A 36 -10.11 3.25 13.03
N GLY A 37 -9.86 4.50 12.63
CA GLY A 37 -8.95 5.40 13.32
C GLY A 37 -9.71 6.34 14.25
N SER A 38 -8.98 7.28 14.84
CA SER A 38 -9.56 8.31 15.71
C SER A 38 -10.54 9.20 14.95
N ASN A 39 -11.59 9.67 15.64
CA ASN A 39 -12.60 10.60 15.11
C ASN A 39 -13.49 10.04 13.99
N GLY A 40 -13.71 8.71 13.97
CA GLY A 40 -14.63 8.07 13.02
C GLY A 40 -14.09 7.95 11.58
N LYS A 41 -12.83 8.33 11.34
CA LYS A 41 -12.17 8.11 10.05
C LYS A 41 -11.80 6.64 9.89
N THR A 42 -11.93 6.12 8.69
CA THR A 42 -11.50 4.75 8.34
C THR A 42 -10.27 4.79 7.45
N PHE A 43 -9.34 3.87 7.68
CA PHE A 43 -8.13 3.72 6.88
C PHE A 43 -7.96 2.26 6.46
N ILE A 44 -7.42 2.05 5.26
CA ILE A 44 -7.10 0.70 4.76
C ILE A 44 -5.62 0.35 4.89
N ALA A 45 -4.78 1.35 5.17
CA ALA A 45 -3.34 1.19 5.29
C ALA A 45 -2.71 2.33 6.09
N GLU A 46 -1.53 2.08 6.64
CA GLU A 46 -0.52 3.10 6.97
C GLU A 46 0.39 3.36 5.76
N ARG A 47 1.00 4.53 5.67
CA ARG A 47 1.97 4.85 4.62
C ARG A 47 3.11 5.74 5.14
N ASP A 48 4.26 5.62 4.51
CA ASP A 48 5.45 6.45 4.79
C ASP A 48 6.20 6.71 3.47
N LEU A 49 6.21 7.96 3.04
CA LEU A 49 6.86 8.38 1.79
C LEU A 49 8.37 8.58 1.98
N PHE A 50 8.82 8.86 3.20
CA PHE A 50 10.20 9.21 3.50
C PHE A 50 11.06 8.01 3.91
N ALA A 51 10.44 6.89 4.27
CA ALA A 51 11.10 5.61 4.44
C ALA A 51 11.96 5.19 3.24
N GLN A 52 12.96 4.36 3.49
CA GLN A 52 13.87 3.82 2.49
C GLN A 52 13.79 2.28 2.48
N PRO A 53 12.99 1.66 1.59
CA PRO A 53 12.12 2.26 0.58
C PRO A 53 10.79 2.81 1.13
N PRO A 54 10.10 3.72 0.40
CA PRO A 54 8.72 4.12 0.72
C PRO A 54 7.80 2.91 0.76
N TYR A 55 6.71 2.96 1.53
CA TYR A 55 5.81 1.82 1.65
C TYR A 55 4.37 2.17 2.01
N PHE A 56 3.47 1.23 1.73
CA PHE A 56 2.13 1.15 2.32
C PHE A 56 2.04 -0.15 3.15
N LEU A 57 1.44 -0.10 4.32
CA LEU A 57 1.16 -1.25 5.18
C LEU A 57 -0.35 -1.44 5.29
N PHE A 58 -0.90 -2.35 4.48
CA PHE A 58 -2.33 -2.66 4.44
C PHE A 58 -2.74 -3.55 5.62
N PHE A 59 -3.91 -3.26 6.21
CA PHE A 59 -4.43 -3.97 7.39
C PHE A 59 -5.17 -5.27 7.02
N THR A 60 -4.58 -6.10 6.17
CA THR A 60 -5.12 -7.42 5.79
C THR A 60 -5.36 -8.33 7.01
N ALA A 61 -6.47 -9.08 7.00
CA ALA A 61 -7.04 -9.73 8.18
C ALA A 61 -6.12 -10.76 8.88
N GLU A 62 -5.44 -11.62 8.13
CA GLU A 62 -4.57 -12.65 8.73
C GLU A 62 -3.23 -12.05 9.20
N ARG A 63 -2.65 -11.19 8.37
CA ARG A 63 -1.34 -10.59 8.58
C ARG A 63 -1.25 -9.34 7.72
N PRO A 64 -0.83 -8.18 8.28
CA PRO A 64 -0.63 -6.97 7.49
C PRO A 64 0.30 -7.21 6.30
N THR A 65 -0.01 -6.59 5.16
CA THR A 65 0.80 -6.69 3.95
C THR A 65 1.50 -5.36 3.68
N LYS A 66 2.84 -5.39 3.66
CA LYS A 66 3.68 -4.23 3.39
C LYS A 66 4.08 -4.21 1.92
N ILE A 67 3.56 -3.26 1.17
CA ILE A 67 3.97 -3.00 -0.22
C ILE A 67 5.14 -2.03 -0.22
N LEU A 68 6.29 -2.48 -0.71
CA LEU A 68 7.52 -1.71 -0.81
C LEU A 68 7.72 -1.14 -2.22
N PHE A 69 8.06 0.14 -2.29
CA PHE A 69 8.46 0.82 -3.53
C PHE A 69 9.97 0.72 -3.67
N ASN A 70 10.46 -0.46 -4.07
CA ASN A 70 11.85 -0.89 -3.93
C ASN A 70 12.60 -1.09 -5.27
N LYS A 71 12.24 -0.34 -6.33
CA LYS A 71 13.00 -0.37 -7.59
C LYS A 71 14.45 -0.03 -7.30
N LYS A 72 15.35 -0.73 -7.99
CA LYS A 72 16.80 -0.49 -7.93
C LYS A 72 17.28 0.13 -9.25
N GLY A 73 18.46 0.75 -9.21
CA GLY A 73 19.10 1.36 -10.38
C GLY A 73 19.04 2.89 -10.41
N ILE A 74 19.53 3.46 -11.50
CA ILE A 74 19.58 4.91 -11.73
C ILE A 74 18.15 5.45 -11.78
N PHE A 75 17.90 6.61 -11.14
CA PHE A 75 16.58 7.24 -10.99
C PHE A 75 15.53 6.48 -10.16
N SER A 76 15.88 5.34 -9.55
CA SER A 76 14.97 4.54 -8.72
C SER A 76 14.24 5.33 -7.63
N LYS A 77 14.93 6.23 -6.92
CA LYS A 77 14.32 7.07 -5.87
C LYS A 77 13.18 7.93 -6.39
N SER A 78 13.34 8.52 -7.59
CA SER A 78 12.29 9.34 -8.21
C SER A 78 11.11 8.49 -8.63
N GLU A 79 11.37 7.35 -9.27
CA GLU A 79 10.34 6.43 -9.73
C GLU A 79 9.52 5.84 -8.56
N ASN A 80 10.20 5.41 -7.49
CA ASN A 80 9.55 4.89 -6.29
C ASN A 80 8.60 5.93 -5.66
N ARG A 81 9.00 7.20 -5.62
CA ARG A 81 8.15 8.31 -5.13
C ARG A 81 6.97 8.60 -6.07
N LYS A 82 7.19 8.54 -7.38
CA LYS A 82 6.13 8.73 -8.39
C LYS A 82 5.06 7.64 -8.23
N GLN A 83 5.48 6.38 -8.20
CA GLN A 83 4.58 5.24 -8.05
C GLN A 83 3.84 5.24 -6.71
N PHE A 84 4.52 5.66 -5.62
CA PHE A 84 3.88 5.83 -4.31
C PHE A 84 2.71 6.82 -4.38
N ARG A 85 2.95 8.01 -4.97
CA ARG A 85 1.92 9.05 -5.11
C ARG A 85 0.78 8.61 -6.00
N GLU A 86 1.09 7.83 -7.03
CA GLU A 86 0.07 7.27 -7.91
C GLU A 86 -0.82 6.25 -7.18
N LEU A 87 -0.24 5.35 -6.38
CA LEU A 87 -1.02 4.45 -5.53
C LEU A 87 -1.88 5.24 -4.54
N GLN A 88 -1.32 6.27 -3.90
CA GLN A 88 -2.06 7.15 -3.00
C GLN A 88 -3.26 7.80 -3.70
N ARG A 89 -3.06 8.34 -4.91
CA ARG A 89 -4.11 8.94 -5.73
C ARG A 89 -5.22 7.94 -6.03
N MET A 90 -4.87 6.74 -6.51
CA MET A 90 -5.84 5.69 -6.80
C MET A 90 -6.64 5.27 -5.57
N ILE A 91 -6.01 5.08 -4.42
CA ILE A 91 -6.69 4.75 -3.15
C ILE A 91 -7.75 5.80 -2.81
N ILE A 92 -7.42 7.08 -2.96
CA ILE A 92 -8.35 8.20 -2.72
C ILE A 92 -9.49 8.19 -3.74
N GLU A 93 -9.19 7.99 -5.03
CA GLU A 93 -10.19 7.92 -6.10
C GLU A 93 -11.18 6.77 -5.94
N PHE A 94 -10.74 5.66 -5.34
CA PHE A 94 -11.60 4.53 -4.99
C PHE A 94 -12.40 4.74 -3.69
N GLY A 95 -12.31 5.91 -3.05
CA GLY A 95 -13.06 6.26 -1.85
C GLY A 95 -12.45 5.77 -0.54
N TYR A 96 -11.19 5.32 -0.55
CA TYR A 96 -10.48 4.89 0.64
C TYR A 96 -9.47 5.93 1.12
N SER A 97 -8.86 5.67 2.28
CA SER A 97 -7.84 6.54 2.87
C SER A 97 -6.73 5.72 3.51
N SER A 98 -5.55 6.31 3.61
CA SER A 98 -4.41 5.76 4.35
C SER A 98 -3.92 6.76 5.40
N TYR A 99 -3.38 6.23 6.50
CA TYR A 99 -2.81 7.03 7.58
C TYR A 99 -1.35 7.36 7.27
N ASP A 100 -1.01 8.65 7.31
CA ASP A 100 0.34 9.13 7.03
C ASP A 100 1.22 9.08 8.28
N LEU A 101 2.36 8.39 8.19
CA LEU A 101 3.35 8.30 9.27
C LEU A 101 4.54 9.24 9.07
N GLY A 102 4.72 9.77 7.86
CA GLY A 102 5.94 10.44 7.42
C GLY A 102 5.82 10.92 6.00
#